data_AF-A0A9W2V646-F1
#
_entry.id   AF-A0A9W2V646-F1
#
_cell.length_a   1.000
_cell.length_b   1.000
_cell.length_c   1.000
_cell.angle_alpha   90.00
_cell.angle_beta   90.00
_cell.angle_gamma   90.00
#
_symmetry.space_group_name_H-M   'P 1'
#
loop_
_entity.id
_entity.type
_entity.pdbx_description
1 polymer ?
#
loop_
_entity_poly.entity_id
_entity_poly.type
_entity_poly.pdbx_seq_one_letter_code
_entity_poly.pdbx_strand_id
1 'polypeptide(L)'
;MTIIGSAPPWSSWTNRLDDVTRAPKDTRPGGEGFEVLRRAAWLSQPLPVLPRCLFVSTQESAAKCLFGDRCRFLHDVGRYLETKPSDLGPRCVLFETFGRCPYGVTCRFAGAHLGPDGQNLVREEWVQAPPVRNGLDKALQQLLRKRKVRFERAEQALRQLSRDRVPGPSPAAAVPKVTGAESAPGQDSGDTQQALPGPDAGALPSGSVWTRGPLTDEDVVRLRPCEKRKLDIHGKLYLAPLTTCGNLPFRRICKRFGADVTCGEMAVCTNLLQGQTSEWALLRRHQCEDVFGVQLEGAFPDTMAKCAELLNRTIEVDFVDINVGCPIDLVYKKGGGCALMNRAAKFQQIVRGMNQVLDVPLTVKIRTGVQERVNLAHRLLPELRDWGAALVTLHGRSREQRYTKLADWQYIEQCVTAASPMPLFGNGDILSYEDANRAMQTGVAGIMIARGALLKPWLFTEIKEQRHWDISSSERLAILQDFTRYGLEHWGSDTQGVEKTRRFLLEWLSFLCRYVPVGLLERLPQRINERPPYYLGRNYLETLMASQKAADWIRISEMLLGPVPPNFVFLPKHKANAYK
;
A
#
# COMPACT_ATOMS: atom_id res chain seq x y z
N MET A 1 10.70 -46.68 -41.17
CA MET A 1 9.71 -46.65 -42.26
C MET A 1 8.53 -45.85 -41.72
N THR A 2 8.21 -44.63 -42.13
CA THR A 2 8.33 -43.97 -43.45
C THR A 2 8.60 -42.47 -43.23
N ILE A 3 9.31 -41.86 -44.19
CA ILE A 3 9.85 -40.48 -44.19
C ILE A 3 8.81 -39.49 -44.78
N ILE A 4 9.06 -38.19 -44.57
CA ILE A 4 8.63 -36.98 -45.33
C ILE A 4 7.42 -36.25 -44.69
N GLY A 5 7.43 -34.94 -44.40
CA GLY A 5 8.34 -33.86 -44.77
C GLY A 5 8.01 -32.51 -44.09
N SER A 6 8.83 -31.52 -44.44
CA SER A 6 9.00 -30.15 -43.97
C SER A 6 7.77 -29.24 -43.89
N ALA A 7 7.76 -28.36 -42.89
CA ALA A 7 6.76 -27.30 -42.66
C ALA A 7 7.00 -26.03 -43.51
N PRO A 8 5.94 -25.25 -43.85
CA PRO A 8 6.07 -23.87 -44.32
C PRO A 8 5.87 -22.83 -43.19
N PRO A 9 6.31 -21.57 -43.38
CA PRO A 9 6.42 -20.58 -42.32
C PRO A 9 5.12 -19.83 -42.01
N TRP A 10 5.04 -19.36 -40.77
CA TRP A 10 3.95 -18.58 -40.18
C TRP A 10 3.83 -17.18 -40.77
N SER A 11 2.87 -16.96 -41.66
CA SER A 11 2.35 -15.61 -41.98
C SER A 11 1.04 -15.69 -42.77
N SER A 12 -0.13 -15.80 -42.10
CA SER A 12 -1.45 -15.35 -42.61
C SER A 12 -2.64 -15.92 -41.81
N TRP A 13 -2.89 -15.45 -40.59
CA TRP A 13 -4.23 -15.58 -39.99
C TRP A 13 -4.59 -14.30 -39.24
N THR A 14 -4.83 -13.26 -40.03
CA THR A 14 -5.65 -12.09 -39.67
C THR A 14 -6.89 -12.12 -40.57
N ASN A 15 -8.05 -11.80 -39.99
CA ASN A 15 -9.37 -11.63 -40.62
C ASN A 15 -10.26 -12.88 -40.71
N ARG A 16 -11.06 -13.09 -39.66
CA ARG A 16 -12.53 -13.17 -39.78
C ARG A 16 -13.15 -13.27 -38.39
N LEU A 17 -13.79 -12.18 -37.95
CA LEU A 17 -14.98 -12.14 -37.09
C LEU A 17 -15.40 -10.67 -36.92
N ASP A 18 -15.77 -10.05 -38.05
CA ASP A 18 -16.63 -8.88 -38.08
C ASP A 18 -18.00 -9.37 -38.55
N ASP A 19 -18.96 -9.51 -37.64
CA ASP A 19 -20.37 -9.21 -37.88
C ASP A 19 -21.17 -9.39 -36.58
N VAL A 20 -21.27 -8.32 -35.78
CA VAL A 20 -22.50 -7.84 -35.10
C VAL A 20 -22.15 -6.44 -34.55
N THR A 21 -22.35 -5.40 -35.35
CA THR A 21 -22.39 -4.01 -34.86
C THR A 21 -23.70 -3.36 -35.30
N ARG A 22 -24.49 -2.86 -34.34
CA ARG A 22 -25.26 -1.60 -34.45
C ARG A 22 -25.97 -1.25 -33.14
N ALA A 23 -25.49 -0.21 -32.47
CA ALA A 23 -26.30 0.72 -31.67
C ALA A 23 -25.57 2.07 -31.58
N PRO A 24 -26.29 3.22 -31.54
CA PRO A 24 -25.80 4.49 -32.07
C PRO A 24 -25.00 5.34 -31.06
N LYS A 25 -24.10 6.15 -31.62
CA LYS A 25 -23.40 7.25 -30.95
C LYS A 25 -24.36 8.44 -30.80
N ASP A 26 -24.77 8.76 -29.58
CA ASP A 26 -24.99 10.15 -29.14
C ASP A 26 -25.19 10.23 -27.62
N THR A 27 -24.34 10.99 -26.91
CA THR A 27 -24.67 11.80 -25.71
C THR A 27 -23.38 12.40 -25.09
N ARG A 28 -23.51 13.67 -24.68
CA ARG A 28 -22.50 14.59 -24.12
C ARG A 28 -21.91 14.11 -22.77
N PRO A 29 -20.72 14.60 -22.35
CA PRO A 29 -20.03 14.08 -21.18
C PRO A 29 -20.63 14.63 -19.88
N GLY A 30 -21.44 13.82 -19.20
CA GLY A 30 -21.99 14.11 -17.88
C GLY A 30 -21.69 12.98 -16.90
N GLY A 31 -21.08 13.32 -15.77
CA GLY A 31 -21.46 12.77 -14.46
C GLY A 31 -21.19 11.30 -14.06
N GLU A 32 -20.73 10.38 -14.92
CA GLU A 32 -20.74 8.94 -14.57
C GLU A 32 -19.38 8.30 -14.25
N GLY A 33 -18.46 9.06 -13.65
CA GLY A 33 -17.16 8.54 -13.18
C GLY A 33 -17.15 7.98 -11.76
N PHE A 34 -18.25 8.12 -11.02
CA PHE A 34 -18.34 7.82 -9.58
C PHE A 34 -19.16 6.57 -9.23
N GLU A 35 -19.85 5.94 -10.18
CA GLU A 35 -20.67 4.74 -9.91
C GLU A 35 -19.93 3.41 -10.13
N VAL A 36 -18.92 3.36 -11.01
CA VAL A 36 -18.21 2.10 -11.31
C VAL A 36 -17.16 1.74 -10.23
N LEU A 37 -16.76 2.71 -9.39
CA LEU A 37 -15.96 2.46 -8.17
C LEU A 37 -16.81 2.41 -6.89
N ARG A 38 -18.12 2.69 -6.98
CA ARG A 38 -19.09 2.50 -5.88
C ARG A 38 -19.88 1.19 -5.98
N ARG A 39 -19.84 0.46 -7.10
CA ARG A 39 -20.34 -0.93 -7.20
C ARG A 39 -19.41 -1.99 -6.56
N ALA A 40 -18.49 -1.57 -5.70
CA ALA A 40 -17.99 -2.40 -4.61
C ALA A 40 -18.62 -1.99 -3.26
N ALA A 41 -19.89 -1.60 -3.27
CA ALA A 41 -20.77 -1.68 -2.11
C ALA A 41 -20.97 -3.16 -1.74
N TRP A 42 -19.94 -3.79 -1.20
CA TRP A 42 -19.99 -5.14 -0.66
C TRP A 42 -20.07 -5.05 0.86
N LEU A 43 -21.31 -4.94 1.34
CA LEU A 43 -21.83 -5.53 2.57
C LEU A 43 -23.35 -5.33 2.61
N SER A 44 -24.07 -5.97 1.70
CA SER A 44 -25.51 -6.28 1.84
C SER A 44 -26.03 -7.01 0.60
N GLN A 45 -25.59 -8.23 0.36
CA GLN A 45 -26.60 -9.20 -0.05
C GLN A 45 -27.26 -9.67 1.26
N PRO A 46 -28.59 -9.75 1.33
CA PRO A 46 -29.24 -10.32 2.49
C PRO A 46 -28.74 -11.77 2.61
N LEU A 47 -27.93 -12.03 3.62
CA LEU A 47 -27.77 -13.39 4.11
C LEU A 47 -29.19 -13.86 4.46
N PRO A 48 -29.60 -15.10 4.10
CA PRO A 48 -30.90 -15.64 4.51
C PRO A 48 -31.01 -15.80 6.05
N VAL A 49 -29.93 -15.50 6.77
CA VAL A 49 -29.79 -15.62 8.21
C VAL A 49 -29.99 -14.25 8.84
N LEU A 50 -31.00 -14.13 9.68
CA LEU A 50 -31.22 -12.92 10.47
C LEU A 50 -29.97 -12.66 11.36
N PRO A 51 -29.34 -11.49 11.24
CA PRO A 51 -28.15 -11.19 12.03
C PRO A 51 -28.46 -11.18 13.53
N ARG A 52 -27.55 -11.73 14.34
CA ARG A 52 -27.62 -11.65 15.81
C ARG A 52 -27.16 -10.28 16.29
N CYS A 53 -27.75 -9.79 17.39
CA CYS A 53 -27.33 -8.52 17.97
C CYS A 53 -25.87 -8.62 18.45
N LEU A 54 -25.01 -7.70 17.97
CA LEU A 54 -23.57 -7.69 18.29
C LEU A 54 -23.30 -7.56 19.79
N PHE A 55 -24.13 -6.79 20.51
CA PHE A 55 -24.04 -6.69 21.98
C PHE A 55 -24.29 -8.04 22.64
N VAL A 56 -25.26 -8.80 22.13
CA VAL A 56 -25.61 -10.13 22.65
C VAL A 56 -24.61 -11.21 22.23
N SER A 57 -23.91 -11.03 21.09
CA SER A 57 -22.86 -11.96 20.65
C SER A 57 -21.55 -11.78 21.42
N THR A 58 -21.26 -10.56 21.90
CA THR A 58 -20.00 -10.22 22.58
C THR A 58 -20.10 -10.28 24.09
N GLN A 59 -21.26 -9.93 24.67
CA GLN A 59 -21.49 -9.89 26.12
C GLN A 59 -22.37 -11.04 26.63
N GLU A 60 -22.76 -11.97 25.75
CA GLU A 60 -23.47 -13.21 26.11
C GLU A 60 -24.76 -12.98 26.91
N SER A 61 -25.43 -11.83 26.75
CA SER A 61 -26.68 -11.51 27.44
C SER A 61 -27.59 -10.57 26.63
N ALA A 62 -28.83 -11.00 26.40
CA ALA A 62 -29.88 -10.22 25.75
C ALA A 62 -30.33 -9.00 26.58
N ALA A 63 -30.28 -9.12 27.91
CA ALA A 63 -30.68 -8.06 28.84
C ALA A 63 -29.79 -6.80 28.75
N LYS A 64 -28.59 -6.92 28.18
CA LYS A 64 -27.65 -5.80 28.00
C LYS A 64 -27.74 -5.14 26.63
N CYS A 65 -28.75 -5.49 25.81
CA CYS A 65 -28.94 -4.85 24.52
C CYS A 65 -29.41 -3.40 24.68
N LEU A 66 -28.60 -2.44 24.21
CA LEU A 66 -28.92 -1.01 24.22
C LEU A 66 -30.23 -0.64 23.50
N PHE A 67 -30.73 -1.51 22.64
CA PHE A 67 -31.93 -1.28 21.84
C PHE A 67 -33.17 -1.99 22.39
N GLY A 68 -33.02 -2.89 23.37
CA GLY A 68 -34.12 -3.67 23.96
C GLY A 68 -35.03 -4.28 22.90
N ASP A 69 -36.34 -4.10 23.06
CA ASP A 69 -37.37 -4.63 22.16
C ASP A 69 -37.43 -3.94 20.79
N ARG A 70 -36.76 -2.78 20.63
CA ARG A 70 -36.61 -2.10 19.33
C ARG A 70 -35.46 -2.66 18.51
N CYS A 71 -34.76 -3.68 19.01
CA CYS A 71 -33.65 -4.29 18.28
C CYS A 71 -34.17 -5.07 17.07
N ARG A 72 -33.62 -4.78 15.88
CA ARG A 72 -33.96 -5.49 14.63
C ARG A 72 -33.23 -6.84 14.48
N PHE A 73 -32.46 -7.23 15.50
CA PHE A 73 -31.56 -8.38 15.45
C PHE A 73 -32.02 -9.48 16.42
N LEU A 74 -31.71 -10.74 16.11
CA LEU A 74 -32.05 -11.86 16.98
C LEU A 74 -31.27 -11.78 18.30
N HIS A 75 -31.98 -12.02 19.41
CA HIS A 75 -31.42 -12.14 20.76
C HIS A 75 -31.38 -13.59 21.27
N ASP A 76 -32.25 -14.45 20.74
CA ASP A 76 -32.34 -15.87 21.08
C ASP A 76 -31.20 -16.67 20.42
N VAL A 77 -30.43 -17.40 21.23
CA VAL A 77 -29.27 -18.18 20.78
C VAL A 77 -29.70 -19.41 19.99
N GLY A 78 -30.72 -20.14 20.46
CA GLY A 78 -31.22 -21.35 19.82
C GLY A 78 -31.76 -21.06 18.44
N ARG A 79 -32.66 -20.07 18.32
CA ARG A 79 -33.19 -19.62 17.03
C ARG A 79 -32.11 -19.16 16.06
N TYR A 80 -31.08 -18.48 16.57
CA TYR A 80 -29.95 -18.09 15.73
C TYR A 80 -29.19 -19.32 15.21
N LEU A 81 -28.88 -20.29 16.08
CA LEU A 81 -28.15 -21.50 15.70
C LEU A 81 -28.93 -22.35 14.68
N GLU A 82 -30.26 -22.39 14.76
CA GLU A 82 -31.13 -23.06 13.77
C GLU A 82 -31.02 -22.43 12.37
N THR A 83 -30.89 -21.11 12.29
CA THR A 83 -30.75 -20.40 11.01
C THR A 83 -29.30 -20.32 10.51
N LYS A 84 -28.32 -20.53 11.39
CA LYS A 84 -26.91 -20.45 11.07
C LYS A 84 -26.52 -21.63 10.16
N PRO A 85 -25.75 -21.41 9.09
CA PRO A 85 -25.29 -22.52 8.27
C PRO A 85 -24.39 -23.47 9.08
N SER A 86 -24.28 -24.73 8.68
CA SER A 86 -23.41 -25.71 9.32
C SER A 86 -21.97 -25.22 9.44
N ASP A 87 -21.25 -25.63 10.48
CA ASP A 87 -19.85 -25.24 10.64
C ASP A 87 -18.98 -25.77 9.50
N LEU A 88 -17.93 -25.02 9.16
CA LEU A 88 -17.02 -25.32 8.05
C LEU A 88 -15.99 -26.39 8.40
N GLY A 89 -15.84 -26.71 9.69
CA GLY A 89 -14.92 -27.74 10.15
C GLY A 89 -14.93 -27.90 11.68
N PRO A 90 -14.26 -28.93 12.20
CA PRO A 90 -14.31 -29.30 13.62
C PRO A 90 -13.36 -28.49 14.52
N ARG A 91 -12.56 -27.59 13.95
CA ARG A 91 -11.47 -26.88 14.65
C ARG A 91 -11.56 -25.38 14.41
N CYS A 92 -11.49 -24.59 15.48
CA CYS A 92 -11.50 -23.13 15.41
C CYS A 92 -10.11 -22.56 15.67
N VAL A 93 -9.51 -21.93 14.66
CA VAL A 93 -8.18 -21.31 14.76
C VAL A 93 -8.10 -20.30 15.91
N LEU A 94 -9.11 -19.45 16.07
CA LEU A 94 -9.09 -18.43 17.13
C LEU A 94 -9.13 -19.05 18.53
N PHE A 95 -9.94 -20.08 18.74
CA PHE A 95 -10.03 -20.76 20.02
C PHE A 95 -8.74 -21.54 20.34
N GLU A 96 -8.18 -22.24 19.36
CA GLU A 96 -6.93 -22.98 19.52
C GLU A 96 -5.74 -22.06 19.80
N THR A 97 -5.66 -20.92 19.10
CA THR A 97 -4.56 -19.97 19.26
C THR A 97 -4.67 -19.15 20.54
N PHE A 98 -5.87 -18.62 20.86
CA PHE A 98 -6.05 -17.61 21.92
C PHE A 98 -6.79 -18.11 23.17
N GLY A 99 -7.19 -19.38 23.21
CA GLY A 99 -7.96 -19.96 24.32
C GLY A 99 -9.42 -19.49 24.40
N ARG A 100 -9.84 -18.51 23.59
CA ARG A 100 -11.23 -18.03 23.45
C ARG A 100 -11.46 -17.51 22.04
N CYS A 101 -12.63 -17.80 21.46
CA CYS A 101 -13.03 -17.23 20.18
C CYS A 101 -13.88 -15.96 20.40
N PRO A 102 -13.45 -14.76 19.95
CA PRO A 102 -14.22 -13.52 20.17
C PRO A 102 -15.54 -13.46 19.38
N TYR A 103 -15.74 -14.35 18.41
CA TYR A 103 -16.96 -14.44 17.61
C TYR A 103 -18.03 -15.33 18.25
N GLY A 104 -17.65 -16.20 19.21
CA GLY A 104 -18.60 -17.07 19.92
C GLY A 104 -19.52 -17.81 18.96
N VAL A 105 -20.83 -17.65 19.17
CA VAL A 105 -21.88 -18.29 18.34
C VAL A 105 -21.87 -17.93 16.85
N THR A 106 -21.34 -16.76 16.47
CA THR A 106 -21.30 -16.32 15.06
C THR A 106 -20.09 -16.90 14.31
N CYS A 107 -19.15 -17.53 15.02
CA CYS A 107 -18.02 -18.25 14.44
C CYS A 107 -18.51 -19.36 13.50
N ARG A 108 -17.85 -19.54 12.36
CA ARG A 108 -18.11 -20.63 11.40
C ARG A 108 -17.50 -21.98 11.81
N PHE A 109 -16.98 -22.05 13.03
CA PHE A 109 -16.37 -23.21 13.68
C PHE A 109 -16.84 -23.29 15.14
N ALA A 110 -18.07 -22.86 15.42
CA ALA A 110 -18.54 -22.63 16.78
C ALA A 110 -18.65 -23.94 17.59
N GLY A 111 -19.03 -25.05 16.96
CA GLY A 111 -19.09 -26.36 17.60
C GLY A 111 -17.77 -26.84 18.19
N ALA A 112 -16.63 -26.26 17.78
CA ALA A 112 -15.33 -26.54 18.38
C ALA A 112 -15.12 -25.87 19.77
N HIS A 113 -15.96 -24.88 20.12
CA HIS A 113 -15.76 -24.04 21.30
C HIS A 113 -17.06 -23.50 21.92
N LEU A 114 -18.21 -24.11 21.65
CA LEU A 114 -19.47 -23.82 22.31
C LEU A 114 -19.84 -24.95 23.27
N GLY A 115 -20.35 -24.59 24.45
CA GLY A 115 -20.94 -25.52 25.39
C GLY A 115 -22.39 -25.92 25.01
N PRO A 116 -23.02 -26.80 25.80
CA PRO A 116 -24.38 -27.31 25.55
C PRO A 116 -25.45 -26.22 25.41
N ASP A 117 -25.28 -25.09 26.08
CA ASP A 117 -26.22 -23.96 26.11
C ASP A 117 -25.83 -22.84 25.13
N GLY A 118 -24.85 -23.09 24.25
CA GLY A 118 -24.32 -22.08 23.31
C GLY A 118 -23.45 -21.00 23.97
N GLN A 119 -22.97 -21.25 25.19
CA GLN A 119 -21.96 -20.44 25.88
C GLN A 119 -20.59 -20.63 25.25
N ASN A 120 -19.78 -19.57 25.21
CA ASN A 120 -18.43 -19.63 24.63
C ASN A 120 -17.46 -20.27 25.63
N LEU A 121 -16.81 -21.36 25.24
CA LEU A 121 -15.79 -22.00 26.06
C LEU A 121 -14.54 -21.11 26.15
N VAL A 122 -13.91 -21.11 27.32
CA VAL A 122 -12.67 -20.36 27.60
C VAL A 122 -11.67 -21.31 28.23
N ARG A 123 -10.46 -21.36 27.68
CA ARG A 123 -9.31 -22.03 28.30
C ARG A 123 -8.61 -21.02 29.20
N GLU A 124 -9.05 -20.92 30.46
CA GLU A 124 -8.57 -19.88 31.40
C GLU A 124 -7.04 -19.86 31.55
N GLU A 125 -6.39 -21.03 31.47
CA GLU A 125 -4.93 -21.19 31.55
C GLU A 125 -4.17 -20.62 30.33
N TRP A 126 -4.86 -20.32 29.21
CA TRP A 126 -4.25 -19.97 27.92
C TRP A 126 -4.97 -18.80 27.23
N VAL A 127 -5.51 -17.84 27.96
CA VAL A 127 -6.11 -16.65 27.33
C VAL A 127 -5.01 -15.68 26.90
N GLN A 128 -4.75 -15.61 25.60
CA GLN A 128 -3.76 -14.69 25.03
C GLN A 128 -4.42 -13.57 24.23
N ALA A 129 -3.95 -12.33 24.43
CA ALA A 129 -4.35 -11.22 23.57
C ALA A 129 -3.78 -11.40 22.16
N PRO A 130 -4.52 -11.05 21.09
CA PRO A 130 -3.99 -11.10 19.74
C PRO A 130 -2.70 -10.26 19.63
N PRO A 131 -1.60 -10.81 19.09
CA PRO A 131 -0.29 -10.13 19.02
C PRO A 131 -0.21 -9.07 17.91
N VAL A 132 -1.34 -8.44 17.59
CA VAL A 132 -1.47 -7.45 16.52
C VAL A 132 -1.62 -6.06 17.13
N ARG A 133 -0.74 -5.14 16.74
CA ARG A 133 -0.69 -3.75 17.19
C ARG A 133 -1.28 -2.80 16.13
N ASN A 134 -1.30 -1.50 16.44
CA ASN A 134 -1.76 -0.41 15.56
C ASN A 134 -3.24 -0.48 15.18
N GLY A 135 -4.09 -0.90 16.12
CA GLY A 135 -5.54 -0.84 15.96
C GLY A 135 -6.07 0.60 16.04
N LEU A 136 -7.13 0.91 15.30
CA LEU A 136 -7.84 2.18 15.42
C LEU A 136 -8.74 2.17 16.65
N ASP A 137 -8.37 2.94 17.67
CA ASP A 137 -9.20 3.19 18.83
C ASP A 137 -10.54 3.88 18.46
N LYS A 138 -11.61 3.55 19.20
CA LYS A 138 -12.96 4.07 18.93
C LYS A 138 -13.10 5.55 19.27
N ALA A 139 -12.47 6.02 20.35
CA ALA A 139 -12.50 7.45 20.69
C ALA A 139 -11.73 8.25 19.64
N LEU A 140 -10.54 7.78 19.24
CA LEU A 140 -9.78 8.39 18.16
C LEU A 140 -10.57 8.41 16.84
N GLN A 141 -11.22 7.30 16.47
CA GLN A 141 -12.06 7.23 15.27
C GLN A 141 -13.17 8.30 15.28
N GLN A 142 -13.83 8.49 16.41
CA GLN A 142 -14.86 9.52 16.56
C GLN A 142 -14.27 10.93 16.43
N LEU A 143 -13.11 11.19 17.03
CA LEU A 143 -12.43 12.48 16.93
C LEU A 143 -12.02 12.80 15.48
N LEU A 144 -11.48 11.84 14.75
CA LEU A 144 -11.11 11.98 13.34
C LEU A 144 -12.33 12.28 12.47
N ARG A 145 -13.41 11.52 12.63
CA ARG A 145 -14.67 11.73 11.88
C ARG A 145 -15.31 13.08 12.17
N LYS A 146 -15.22 13.55 13.42
CA LYS A 146 -15.69 14.89 13.83
C LYS A 146 -14.68 16.01 13.53
N ARG A 147 -13.53 15.70 12.94
CA ARG A 147 -12.42 16.64 12.67
C ARG A 147 -11.97 17.42 13.90
N LYS A 148 -11.96 16.76 15.07
CA LYS A 148 -11.59 17.36 16.37
C LYS A 148 -10.14 17.10 16.78
N VAL A 149 -9.39 16.32 16.01
CA VAL A 149 -7.96 16.12 16.26
C VAL A 149 -7.20 17.38 15.84
N ARG A 150 -6.39 17.93 16.76
CA ARG A 150 -5.47 19.04 16.50
C ARG A 150 -4.11 18.51 16.06
N PHE A 151 -3.49 19.23 15.11
CA PHE A 151 -2.22 18.86 14.48
C PHE A 151 -1.20 19.99 14.60
N GLU A 152 -0.86 20.34 15.84
CA GLU A 152 -0.05 21.51 16.15
C GLU A 152 1.38 21.38 15.63
N ARG A 153 2.00 20.18 15.72
CA ARG A 153 3.35 19.93 15.19
C ARG A 153 3.37 20.08 13.68
N ALA A 154 2.39 19.52 12.98
CA ALA A 154 2.29 19.63 11.53
C ALA A 154 2.06 21.08 11.07
N GLU A 155 1.20 21.82 11.76
CA GLU A 155 0.95 23.22 11.45
C GLU A 155 2.19 24.10 11.70
N GLN A 156 2.91 23.88 12.79
CA GLN A 156 4.16 24.58 13.09
C GLN A 156 5.24 24.28 12.04
N ALA A 157 5.45 23.00 11.71
CA ALA A 157 6.43 22.58 10.71
C ALA A 157 6.19 23.25 9.35
N LEU A 158 4.93 23.29 8.89
CA LEU A 158 4.59 23.91 7.61
C LEU A 158 4.74 25.44 7.64
N ARG A 159 4.46 26.08 8.78
CA ARG A 159 4.68 27.53 8.96
C ARG A 159 6.17 27.87 8.88
N GLN A 160 7.03 27.09 9.53
CA GLN A 160 8.48 27.28 9.49
C GLN A 160 9.02 27.13 8.06
N LEU A 161 8.63 26.06 7.36
CA LEU A 161 9.00 25.85 5.95
C LEU A 161 8.52 26.95 5.00
N SER A 162 7.46 27.67 5.36
CA SER A 162 6.97 28.82 4.60
C SER A 162 7.77 30.09 4.89
N ARG A 163 8.32 30.24 6.11
CA ARG A 163 9.15 31.38 6.53
C ARG A 163 10.59 31.27 6.01
N ASP A 164 11.13 30.06 5.91
CA ASP A 164 12.49 29.81 5.40
C ASP A 164 12.63 30.04 3.87
N ARG A 165 11.54 30.44 3.20
CA ARG A 165 11.59 30.94 1.83
C ARG A 165 12.18 32.34 1.81
N VAL A 166 13.48 32.45 1.55
CA VAL A 166 14.08 33.70 1.05
C VAL A 166 13.30 34.14 -0.19
N PRO A 167 12.87 35.42 -0.32
CA PRO A 167 12.24 35.89 -1.54
C PRO A 167 13.25 35.76 -2.69
N GLY A 168 12.91 34.97 -3.72
CA GLY A 168 13.65 35.01 -4.98
C GLY A 168 13.54 36.41 -5.61
N PRO A 169 14.48 36.81 -6.48
CA PRO A 169 14.41 38.10 -7.13
C PRO A 169 13.09 38.24 -7.88
N SER A 170 12.34 39.32 -7.58
CA SER A 170 11.12 39.67 -8.29
C SER A 170 11.41 39.71 -9.80
N PRO A 171 10.51 39.17 -10.66
CA PRO A 171 10.68 39.31 -12.09
C PRO A 171 10.68 40.80 -12.44
N ALA A 172 11.73 41.22 -13.16
CA ALA A 172 11.88 42.57 -13.67
C ALA A 172 10.61 43.02 -14.40
N ALA A 173 10.27 44.29 -14.18
CA ALA A 173 9.10 44.96 -14.72
C ALA A 173 8.89 44.66 -16.21
N ALA A 174 7.62 44.43 -16.56
CA ALA A 174 7.18 44.24 -17.93
C ALA A 174 7.61 45.43 -18.81
N VAL A 175 8.25 45.10 -19.93
CA VAL A 175 8.52 46.01 -21.05
C VAL A 175 7.19 46.56 -21.57
N PRO A 176 6.98 47.89 -21.68
CA PRO A 176 5.75 48.41 -22.24
C PRO A 176 5.74 48.25 -23.76
N LYS A 177 4.65 47.69 -24.27
CA LYS A 177 4.33 47.63 -25.71
C LYS A 177 4.05 49.03 -26.22
N VAL A 178 4.75 49.39 -27.30
CA VAL A 178 4.48 50.55 -28.13
C VAL A 178 3.23 50.29 -28.97
N THR A 179 2.25 51.18 -28.88
CA THR A 179 1.23 51.41 -29.92
C THR A 179 0.98 52.91 -30.02
N GLY A 180 1.25 53.51 -31.18
CA GLY A 180 0.70 54.82 -31.57
C GLY A 180 -0.83 54.75 -31.73
N ALA A 181 -1.58 55.83 -31.90
CA ALA A 181 -1.23 57.20 -32.25
C ALA A 181 -2.39 58.15 -31.85
N GLU A 182 -2.07 59.45 -31.83
CA GLU A 182 -2.92 60.61 -32.14
C GLU A 182 -4.12 60.98 -31.25
N SER A 183 -3.96 62.06 -30.47
CA SER A 183 -4.49 63.43 -30.72
C SER A 183 -4.85 64.21 -29.43
N ALA A 184 -4.59 65.52 -29.47
CA ALA A 184 -4.45 66.50 -28.38
C ALA A 184 -5.79 67.22 -28.02
N PRO A 185 -5.82 68.37 -27.30
CA PRO A 185 -5.23 68.76 -26.00
C PRO A 185 -6.25 69.43 -25.04
N GLY A 186 -5.84 69.71 -23.79
CA GLY A 186 -6.50 70.68 -22.90
C GLY A 186 -5.98 70.51 -21.46
N GLN A 187 -5.13 71.43 -20.96
CA GLN A 187 -5.51 72.48 -20.01
C GLN A 187 -6.05 71.89 -18.68
N ASP A 188 -5.54 72.20 -17.50
CA ASP A 188 -4.80 73.36 -17.04
C ASP A 188 -4.22 73.08 -15.63
N SER A 189 -3.23 73.88 -15.25
CA SER A 189 -2.88 74.37 -13.89
C SER A 189 -3.06 73.45 -12.66
N GLY A 190 -2.10 73.33 -11.75
CA GLY A 190 -0.86 74.08 -11.56
C GLY A 190 -0.27 73.74 -10.19
N ASP A 191 1.05 73.92 -10.13
CA ASP A 191 1.90 74.32 -8.99
C ASP A 191 1.77 73.57 -7.65
N THR A 192 2.84 73.20 -6.96
CA THR A 192 4.17 73.84 -6.87
C THR A 192 5.11 72.76 -6.30
N GLN A 193 6.19 72.42 -7.01
CA GLN A 193 7.56 72.92 -6.79
C GLN A 193 8.17 72.47 -5.45
N GLN A 194 9.12 71.52 -5.45
CA GLN A 194 10.57 71.65 -5.80
C GLN A 194 11.37 71.72 -4.49
N ALA A 195 12.57 71.16 -4.33
CA ALA A 195 13.43 70.41 -5.23
C ALA A 195 14.50 69.65 -4.40
N LEU A 196 15.00 68.58 -5.01
CA LEU A 196 16.31 67.93 -4.89
C LEU A 196 17.47 68.93 -5.20
N PRO A 197 18.80 68.62 -5.10
CA PRO A 197 19.47 67.30 -5.18
C PRO A 197 20.67 67.07 -4.21
N GLY A 198 21.00 65.83 -3.79
CA GLY A 198 22.02 64.90 -4.39
C GLY A 198 23.40 65.03 -3.70
N PRO A 199 24.39 64.12 -3.80
CA PRO A 199 24.46 62.74 -4.31
C PRO A 199 25.05 61.70 -3.29
N ASP A 200 25.09 60.43 -3.69
CA ASP A 200 25.74 59.22 -3.14
C ASP A 200 26.70 59.29 -1.92
N ALA A 201 26.45 58.42 -0.92
CA ALA A 201 27.47 57.60 -0.23
C ALA A 201 26.79 56.56 0.70
N GLY A 202 27.29 55.32 0.69
CA GLY A 202 26.57 54.15 1.18
C GLY A 202 26.45 53.96 2.70
N ALA A 203 25.49 53.12 3.09
CA ALA A 203 25.52 52.30 4.31
C ALA A 203 24.45 51.20 4.23
N LEU A 204 24.86 49.95 4.48
CA LEU A 204 23.98 48.81 4.75
C LEU A 204 23.11 49.06 5.99
N PRO A 205 21.81 48.68 6.02
CA PRO A 205 21.16 48.37 7.27
C PRO A 205 21.36 46.89 7.58
N SER A 206 22.49 46.59 8.23
CA SER A 206 22.53 45.55 9.24
C SER A 206 21.61 46.00 10.39
N GLY A 207 20.60 45.21 10.72
CA GLY A 207 19.70 45.53 11.81
C GLY A 207 18.74 44.40 12.10
N SER A 208 19.19 43.44 12.90
CA SER A 208 18.31 42.51 13.61
C SER A 208 17.25 43.31 14.37
N VAL A 209 15.98 43.06 14.10
CA VAL A 209 14.89 43.60 14.91
C VAL A 209 15.08 43.10 16.34
N TRP A 210 15.38 44.02 17.27
CA TRP A 210 15.60 43.70 18.67
C TRP A 210 14.23 43.48 19.34
N THR A 211 13.79 42.22 19.43
CA THR A 211 12.60 41.86 20.20
C THR A 211 12.96 41.80 21.67
N ARG A 212 12.46 42.76 22.48
CA ARG A 212 12.55 42.72 23.94
C ARG A 212 11.53 41.71 24.49
N GLY A 213 12.01 40.55 24.91
CA GLY A 213 11.26 39.50 25.61
C GLY A 213 12.22 38.66 26.47
N PRO A 214 11.73 37.82 27.40
CA PRO A 214 12.59 36.91 28.14
C PRO A 214 13.33 36.00 27.17
N LEU A 215 14.66 35.93 27.31
CA LEU A 215 15.52 35.00 26.57
C LEU A 215 15.08 33.58 26.94
N THR A 216 14.52 32.80 26.02
CA THR A 216 14.17 31.41 26.34
C THR A 216 15.42 30.53 26.19
N ASP A 217 15.44 29.38 26.85
CA ASP A 217 16.52 28.40 26.69
C ASP A 217 16.70 27.98 25.22
N GLU A 218 15.64 28.07 24.40
CA GLU A 218 15.66 27.77 22.96
C GLU A 218 16.40 28.84 22.13
N ASP A 219 16.42 30.10 22.60
CA ASP A 219 17.16 31.21 21.99
C ASP A 219 18.67 31.11 22.26
N VAL A 220 19.05 30.54 23.41
CA VAL A 220 20.44 30.38 23.85
C VAL A 220 21.04 29.05 23.38
N VAL A 221 20.25 27.99 23.48
CA VAL A 221 20.63 26.63 23.09
C VAL A 221 19.77 26.26 21.90
N ARG A 222 20.34 26.36 20.68
CA ARG A 222 19.75 25.68 19.53
C ARG A 222 19.69 24.20 19.86
N LEU A 223 18.50 23.72 20.23
CA LEU A 223 18.22 22.30 20.35
C LEU A 223 18.64 21.68 19.03
N ARG A 224 19.69 20.85 19.07
CA ARG A 224 20.02 20.02 17.92
C ARG A 224 18.77 19.20 17.62
N PRO A 225 18.34 19.07 16.36
CA PRO A 225 17.30 18.12 16.02
C PRO A 225 17.65 16.80 16.70
N CYS A 226 16.73 16.26 17.52
CA CYS A 226 16.92 14.95 18.13
C CYS A 226 17.34 14.00 17.01
N GLU A 227 18.50 13.36 17.17
CA GLU A 227 18.99 12.42 16.16
C GLU A 227 17.98 11.29 16.09
N LYS A 228 17.26 11.21 14.98
CA LYS A 228 16.30 10.13 14.76
C LYS A 228 17.03 8.81 14.82
N ARG A 229 16.37 7.78 15.35
CA ARG A 229 16.90 6.41 15.32
C ARG A 229 17.34 6.07 13.90
N LYS A 230 18.60 5.73 13.69
CA LYS A 230 19.12 5.36 12.37
C LYS A 230 18.43 4.09 11.87
N LEU A 231 17.92 4.12 10.63
CA LEU A 231 17.40 2.93 9.96
C LEU A 231 18.56 2.15 9.34
N ASP A 232 19.14 1.22 10.09
CA ASP A 232 20.18 0.34 9.57
C ASP A 232 19.58 -0.98 9.06
N ILE A 233 19.38 -1.05 7.76
CA ILE A 233 18.84 -2.23 7.06
C ILE A 233 19.72 -2.66 5.89
N HIS A 234 21.03 -2.35 5.93
CA HIS A 234 21.95 -2.75 4.86
C HIS A 234 21.99 -4.29 4.71
N GLY A 235 21.98 -4.77 3.46
CA GLY A 235 21.96 -6.19 3.12
C GLY A 235 20.66 -6.94 3.47
N LYS A 236 19.64 -6.26 4.00
CA LYS A 236 18.37 -6.88 4.38
C LYS A 236 17.45 -7.07 3.18
N LEU A 237 16.67 -8.15 3.19
CA LEU A 237 15.65 -8.42 2.17
C LEU A 237 14.33 -7.74 2.55
N TYR A 238 13.89 -6.80 1.72
CA TYR A 238 12.73 -5.97 1.99
C TYR A 238 11.52 -6.42 1.16
N LEU A 239 10.45 -6.89 1.81
CA LEU A 239 9.16 -7.11 1.15
C LEU A 239 8.51 -5.78 0.76
N ALA A 240 8.24 -5.61 -0.54
CA ALA A 240 7.61 -4.41 -1.06
C ALA A 240 6.19 -4.19 -0.50
N PRO A 241 5.72 -2.93 -0.40
CA PRO A 241 4.31 -2.63 -0.20
C PRO A 241 3.52 -3.04 -1.46
N LEU A 242 2.62 -4.01 -1.31
CA LEU A 242 1.88 -4.63 -2.42
C LEU A 242 0.38 -4.39 -2.24
N THR A 243 -0.19 -3.42 -2.95
CA THR A 243 -1.64 -3.14 -2.83
C THR A 243 -2.48 -4.39 -3.13
N THR A 244 -3.47 -4.65 -2.29
CA THR A 244 -4.37 -5.82 -2.25
C THR A 244 -3.73 -7.10 -1.68
N CYS A 245 -2.50 -7.44 -2.04
CA CYS A 245 -1.90 -8.73 -1.63
C CYS A 245 -0.93 -8.64 -0.44
N GLY A 246 -0.36 -7.47 -0.17
CA GLY A 246 0.60 -7.17 0.91
C GLY A 246 -0.03 -7.01 2.30
N ASN A 247 -1.18 -7.64 2.51
CA ASN A 247 -1.90 -7.63 3.78
C ASN A 247 -1.11 -8.37 4.87
N LEU A 248 -1.49 -8.14 6.13
CA LEU A 248 -0.76 -8.69 7.28
C LEU A 248 -0.59 -10.23 7.23
N PRO A 249 -1.63 -11.03 6.89
CA PRO A 249 -1.46 -12.48 6.68
C PRO A 249 -0.35 -12.83 5.69
N PHE A 250 -0.31 -12.18 4.52
CA PHE A 250 0.72 -12.44 3.53
C PHE A 250 2.12 -12.04 4.01
N ARG A 251 2.26 -10.90 4.69
CA ARG A 251 3.55 -10.46 5.23
C ARG A 251 4.09 -11.43 6.29
N ARG A 252 3.21 -12.03 7.11
CA ARG A 252 3.59 -13.10 8.06
C ARG A 252 4.13 -14.34 7.34
N ILE A 253 3.52 -14.73 6.21
CA ILE A 253 4.05 -15.81 5.38
C ILE A 253 5.47 -15.47 4.91
N CYS A 254 5.69 -14.27 4.36
CA CYS A 254 7.01 -13.86 3.92
C CYS A 254 8.04 -13.75 5.07
N LYS A 255 7.63 -13.30 6.27
CA LYS A 255 8.50 -13.30 7.47
C LYS A 255 8.97 -14.71 7.83
N ARG A 256 8.09 -15.71 7.79
CA ARG A 256 8.45 -17.12 8.03
C ARG A 256 9.48 -17.64 7.01
N PHE A 257 9.41 -17.17 5.77
CA PHE A 257 10.39 -17.49 4.73
C PHE A 257 11.63 -16.58 4.75
N GLY A 258 11.80 -15.74 5.76
CA GLY A 258 13.02 -14.96 5.94
C GLY A 258 13.01 -13.59 5.30
N ALA A 259 11.85 -12.97 5.02
CA ALA A 259 11.82 -11.52 4.81
C ALA A 259 12.34 -10.80 6.07
N ASP A 260 13.24 -9.83 5.90
CA ASP A 260 13.83 -9.10 7.03
C ASP A 260 12.99 -7.87 7.36
N VAL A 261 12.67 -7.09 6.33
CA VAL A 261 11.89 -5.85 6.42
C VAL A 261 10.52 -6.04 5.76
N THR A 262 9.48 -5.53 6.42
CA THR A 262 8.11 -5.56 5.90
C THR A 262 7.52 -4.16 5.88
N CYS A 263 6.61 -3.90 4.96
CA CYS A 263 5.89 -2.64 4.89
C CYS A 263 4.42 -2.89 4.58
N GLY A 264 3.55 -2.14 5.26
CA GLY A 264 2.11 -2.16 5.02
C GLY A 264 1.77 -1.78 3.57
N GLU A 265 0.57 -2.12 3.14
CA GLU A 265 0.08 -1.63 1.86
C GLU A 265 0.02 -0.09 1.85
N MET A 266 0.03 0.49 0.65
CA MET A 266 -0.11 1.93 0.45
C MET A 266 -1.40 2.45 1.10
N ALA A 267 -1.26 3.24 2.16
CA ALA A 267 -2.36 3.87 2.87
C ALA A 267 -2.56 5.33 2.43
N VAL A 268 -3.80 5.67 2.02
CA VAL A 268 -4.15 7.01 1.55
C VAL A 268 -4.39 7.94 2.74
N CYS A 269 -3.58 8.99 2.84
CA CYS A 269 -3.57 9.89 4.02
C CYS A 269 -4.94 10.51 4.31
N THR A 270 -5.70 10.90 3.28
CA THR A 270 -7.04 11.47 3.47
C THR A 270 -8.00 10.50 4.14
N ASN A 271 -7.90 9.20 3.84
CA ASN A 271 -8.77 8.18 4.41
C ASN A 271 -8.39 7.87 5.85
N LEU A 272 -7.10 7.91 6.17
CA LEU A 272 -6.59 7.79 7.54
C LEU A 272 -7.11 8.93 8.42
N LEU A 273 -6.99 10.17 7.95
CA LEU A 273 -7.49 11.38 8.65
C LEU A 273 -9.02 11.38 8.81
N GLN A 274 -9.75 10.65 7.97
CA GLN A 274 -11.20 10.46 8.08
C GLN A 274 -11.59 9.31 9.04
N GLY A 275 -10.62 8.59 9.61
CA GLY A 275 -10.88 7.46 10.51
C GLY A 275 -11.56 6.28 9.79
N GLN A 276 -11.25 6.06 8.51
CA GLN A 276 -11.78 4.92 7.74
C GLN A 276 -11.13 3.62 8.23
N THR A 277 -11.94 2.70 8.78
CA THR A 277 -11.45 1.46 9.39
C THR A 277 -10.68 0.57 8.39
N SER A 278 -11.09 0.55 7.12
CA SER A 278 -10.42 -0.22 6.07
C SER A 278 -9.00 0.26 5.81
N GLU A 279 -8.76 1.58 5.87
CA GLU A 279 -7.45 2.18 5.65
C GLU A 279 -6.54 1.94 6.86
N TRP A 280 -7.08 2.10 8.08
CA TRP A 280 -6.36 1.83 9.31
C TRP A 280 -5.97 0.36 9.47
N ALA A 281 -6.70 -0.57 8.85
CA ALA A 281 -6.33 -1.98 8.84
C ALA A 281 -4.98 -2.24 8.14
N LEU A 282 -4.55 -1.35 7.23
CA LEU A 282 -3.28 -1.45 6.51
C LEU A 282 -2.07 -1.13 7.40
N LEU A 283 -2.30 -0.43 8.52
CA LEU A 283 -1.28 -0.01 9.49
C LEU A 283 -0.94 -1.09 10.53
N ARG A 284 -1.72 -2.18 10.57
CA ARG A 284 -1.58 -3.25 11.56
C ARG A 284 -0.25 -3.97 11.40
N ARG A 285 0.41 -4.19 12.55
CA ARG A 285 1.69 -4.90 12.70
C ARG A 285 1.48 -6.16 13.54
N HIS A 286 2.09 -7.27 13.18
CA HIS A 286 2.19 -8.46 14.02
C HIS A 286 3.55 -8.52 14.73
N GLN A 287 3.62 -9.12 15.91
CA GLN A 287 4.85 -9.20 16.71
C GLN A 287 6.04 -9.87 15.99
N CYS A 288 5.77 -10.70 14.97
CA CYS A 288 6.83 -11.35 14.17
C CYS A 288 7.48 -10.42 13.14
N GLU A 289 6.97 -9.19 12.96
CA GLU A 289 7.54 -8.21 12.04
C GLU A 289 8.59 -7.38 12.79
N ASP A 290 9.85 -7.80 12.74
CA ASP A 290 10.96 -7.16 13.49
C ASP A 290 11.23 -5.72 13.05
N VAL A 291 11.22 -5.49 11.72
CA VAL A 291 11.31 -4.16 11.11
C VAL A 291 10.08 -3.94 10.24
N PHE A 292 9.23 -3.00 10.67
CA PHE A 292 7.95 -2.73 10.01
C PHE A 292 7.80 -1.25 9.66
N GLY A 293 7.48 -0.97 8.41
CA GLY A 293 7.13 0.37 7.93
C GLY A 293 5.68 0.51 7.49
N VAL A 294 5.23 1.76 7.41
CA VAL A 294 3.94 2.13 6.80
C VAL A 294 4.20 3.01 5.59
N GLN A 295 3.65 2.63 4.44
CA GLN A 295 3.70 3.46 3.24
C GLN A 295 2.47 4.36 3.13
N LEU A 296 2.71 5.67 3.01
CA LEU A 296 1.71 6.71 2.86
C LEU A 296 1.60 7.21 1.42
N GLU A 297 0.37 7.49 0.99
CA GLU A 297 0.04 8.09 -0.30
C GLU A 297 -0.73 9.40 -0.11
N GLY A 298 -0.32 10.42 -0.86
CA GLY A 298 -0.92 11.74 -0.84
C GLY A 298 -0.19 12.73 -1.73
N ALA A 299 -0.80 13.89 -1.97
CA ALA A 299 -0.31 14.89 -2.92
C ALA A 299 -0.05 16.27 -2.31
N PHE A 300 -0.43 16.47 -1.04
CA PHE A 300 -0.46 17.79 -0.40
C PHE A 300 0.34 17.80 0.90
N PRO A 301 1.24 18.78 1.11
CA PRO A 301 2.07 18.88 2.32
C PRO A 301 1.27 18.90 3.61
N ASP A 302 0.15 19.64 3.66
CA ASP A 302 -0.72 19.74 4.85
C ASP A 302 -1.30 18.39 5.26
N THR A 303 -1.80 17.63 4.30
CA THR A 303 -2.41 16.32 4.51
C THR A 303 -1.36 15.30 4.93
N MET A 304 -0.20 15.30 4.27
CA MET A 304 0.90 14.38 4.56
C MET A 304 1.51 14.64 5.94
N ALA A 305 1.76 15.90 6.31
CA ALA A 305 2.32 16.27 7.61
C ALA A 305 1.33 15.96 8.77
N LYS A 306 0.04 16.24 8.60
CA LYS A 306 -1.00 15.86 9.58
C LYS A 306 -1.08 14.34 9.76
N CYS A 307 -0.99 13.59 8.66
CA CYS A 307 -0.97 12.13 8.71
C CYS A 307 0.29 11.63 9.45
N ALA A 308 1.45 12.21 9.17
CA ALA A 308 2.69 11.91 9.87
C ALA A 308 2.58 12.13 11.39
N GLU A 309 2.00 13.27 11.81
CA GLU A 309 1.76 13.55 13.24
C GLU A 309 0.78 12.54 13.85
N LEU A 310 -0.28 12.20 13.12
CA LEU A 310 -1.25 11.21 13.56
C LEU A 310 -0.57 9.85 13.81
N LEU A 311 0.23 9.38 12.86
CA LEU A 311 0.93 8.10 12.99
C LEU A 311 1.89 8.12 14.19
N ASN A 312 2.70 9.18 14.30
CA ASN A 312 3.68 9.33 15.37
C ASN A 312 3.07 9.24 16.79
N ARG A 313 1.80 9.64 16.93
CA ARG A 313 1.08 9.65 18.21
C ARG A 313 0.30 8.36 18.49
N THR A 314 0.03 7.54 17.47
CA THR A 314 -1.03 6.51 17.56
C THR A 314 -0.60 5.12 17.17
N ILE A 315 0.53 4.96 16.48
CA ILE A 315 1.01 3.66 16.02
C ILE A 315 2.51 3.47 16.27
N GLU A 316 2.93 2.22 16.31
CA GLU A 316 4.32 1.80 16.43
C GLU A 316 4.84 1.30 15.08
N VAL A 317 5.86 1.98 14.55
CA VAL A 317 6.54 1.67 13.27
C VAL A 317 8.03 1.94 13.42
N ASP A 318 8.85 1.28 12.61
CA ASP A 318 10.30 1.51 12.57
C ASP A 318 10.68 2.60 11.55
N PHE A 319 9.81 2.85 10.56
CA PHE A 319 9.94 3.94 9.58
C PHE A 319 8.60 4.26 8.92
N VAL A 320 8.50 5.44 8.31
CA VAL A 320 7.38 5.82 7.45
C VAL A 320 7.91 6.00 6.03
N ASP A 321 7.20 5.46 5.03
CA ASP A 321 7.58 5.54 3.63
C ASP A 321 6.60 6.43 2.84
N ILE A 322 7.10 7.24 1.91
CA ILE A 322 6.27 8.01 0.98
C ILE A 322 6.19 7.27 -0.35
N ASN A 323 4.98 6.98 -0.81
CA ASN A 323 4.76 6.44 -2.14
C ASN A 323 4.88 7.55 -3.21
N VAL A 324 5.94 7.46 -4.01
CA VAL A 324 6.19 8.29 -5.19
C VAL A 324 6.37 7.40 -6.43
N GLY A 325 5.91 6.15 -6.37
CA GLY A 325 6.10 5.13 -7.40
C GLY A 325 4.81 4.57 -8.00
N CYS A 326 3.66 4.78 -7.37
CA CYS A 326 2.37 4.26 -7.84
C CYS A 326 2.00 4.84 -9.21
N PRO A 327 1.82 4.01 -10.26
CA PRO A 327 1.51 4.49 -11.61
C PRO A 327 0.02 4.64 -11.90
N ILE A 328 -0.85 4.32 -10.94
CA ILE A 328 -2.31 4.27 -11.13
C ILE A 328 -2.82 5.66 -11.52
N ASP A 329 -3.60 5.73 -12.61
CA ASP A 329 -4.03 7.01 -13.19
C ASP A 329 -4.87 7.84 -12.23
N LEU A 330 -5.70 7.21 -11.39
CA LEU A 330 -6.48 7.92 -10.38
C LEU A 330 -5.59 8.63 -9.35
N VAL A 331 -4.50 7.99 -8.94
CA VAL A 331 -3.52 8.54 -7.99
C VAL A 331 -2.72 9.66 -8.68
N TYR A 332 -2.23 9.39 -9.89
CA TYR A 332 -1.47 10.34 -10.69
C TYR A 332 -2.26 11.62 -10.99
N LYS A 333 -3.52 11.51 -11.41
CA LYS A 333 -4.39 12.66 -11.72
C LYS A 333 -4.67 13.53 -10.49
N LYS A 334 -4.73 12.94 -9.30
CA LYS A 334 -4.81 13.67 -8.02
C LYS A 334 -3.49 14.31 -7.61
N GLY A 335 -2.41 14.04 -8.33
CA GLY A 335 -1.09 14.60 -8.05
C GLY A 335 -0.24 13.79 -7.08
N GLY A 336 -0.67 12.59 -6.71
CA GLY A 336 0.07 11.66 -5.85
C GLY A 336 0.90 10.65 -6.66
N GLY A 337 1.52 9.71 -5.96
CA GLY A 337 2.40 8.70 -6.54
C GLY A 337 3.49 9.32 -7.41
N CYS A 338 3.74 8.73 -8.58
CA CYS A 338 4.77 9.22 -9.50
C CYS A 338 4.53 10.63 -10.06
N ALA A 339 3.35 11.24 -9.90
CA ALA A 339 3.14 12.64 -10.28
C ALA A 339 3.97 13.61 -9.43
N LEU A 340 4.32 13.23 -8.19
CA LEU A 340 5.15 14.05 -7.30
C LEU A 340 6.58 14.23 -7.83
N MET A 341 7.09 13.29 -8.63
CA MET A 341 8.43 13.39 -9.22
C MET A 341 8.59 14.64 -10.08
N ASN A 342 7.53 15.07 -10.78
CA ASN A 342 7.55 16.28 -11.61
C ASN A 342 7.16 17.55 -10.83
N ARG A 343 6.97 17.46 -9.51
CA ARG A 343 6.48 18.54 -8.65
C ARG A 343 7.44 18.80 -7.48
N ALA A 344 8.72 19.00 -7.80
CA ALA A 344 9.82 19.11 -6.84
C ALA A 344 9.50 20.02 -5.65
N ALA A 345 8.97 21.23 -5.87
CA ALA A 345 8.62 22.16 -4.78
C ALA A 345 7.57 21.60 -3.80
N LYS A 346 6.52 20.93 -4.30
CA LYS A 346 5.53 20.29 -3.42
C LYS A 346 6.11 19.07 -2.73
N PHE A 347 6.93 18.31 -3.45
CA PHE A 347 7.55 17.11 -2.92
C PHE A 347 8.54 17.43 -1.79
N GLN A 348 9.37 18.47 -1.97
CA GLN A 348 10.23 19.03 -0.93
C GLN A 348 9.45 19.38 0.34
N GLN A 349 8.33 20.10 0.19
CA GLN A 349 7.49 20.47 1.32
C GLN A 349 6.91 19.26 2.06
N ILE A 350 6.51 18.21 1.32
CA ILE A 350 6.04 16.95 1.90
C ILE A 350 7.17 16.29 2.70
N VAL A 351 8.34 16.07 2.09
CA VAL A 351 9.46 15.37 2.72
C VAL A 351 9.93 16.12 3.97
N ARG A 352 10.22 17.42 3.85
CA ARG A 352 10.67 18.23 5.00
C ARG A 352 9.61 18.33 6.09
N GLY A 353 8.34 18.56 5.72
CA GLY A 353 7.25 18.70 6.67
C GLY A 353 6.98 17.41 7.45
N MET A 354 6.99 16.26 6.79
CA MET A 354 6.87 14.96 7.46
C MET A 354 8.11 14.64 8.30
N ASN A 355 9.30 14.91 7.77
CA ASN A 355 10.55 14.61 8.48
C ASN A 355 10.65 15.40 9.79
N GLN A 356 10.17 16.64 9.83
CA GLN A 356 10.16 17.44 11.06
C GLN A 356 9.18 16.92 12.13
N VAL A 357 8.13 16.23 11.70
CA VAL A 357 7.03 15.77 12.58
C VAL A 357 7.26 14.36 13.10
N LEU A 358 7.89 13.49 12.32
CA LEU A 358 8.12 12.09 12.68
C LEU A 358 9.33 11.95 13.59
N ASP A 359 9.25 11.08 14.59
CA ASP A 359 10.38 10.70 15.44
C ASP A 359 11.15 9.52 14.82
N VAL A 360 10.52 8.80 13.88
CA VAL A 360 11.12 7.71 13.09
C VAL A 360 11.67 8.21 11.74
N PRO A 361 12.59 7.45 11.11
CA PRO A 361 13.09 7.72 9.77
C PRO A 361 11.99 7.79 8.71
N LEU A 362 12.15 8.72 7.78
CA LEU A 362 11.29 8.88 6.61
C LEU A 362 12.01 8.31 5.38
N THR A 363 11.40 7.33 4.71
CA THR A 363 11.90 6.74 3.46
C THR A 363 11.01 7.14 2.29
N VAL A 364 11.50 6.96 1.07
CA VAL A 364 10.75 7.29 -0.14
C VAL A 364 10.90 6.18 -1.17
N LYS A 365 9.79 5.72 -1.75
CA LYS A 365 9.79 4.81 -2.88
C LYS A 365 9.45 5.51 -4.19
N ILE A 366 10.37 5.53 -5.15
CA ILE A 366 10.23 6.20 -6.46
C ILE A 366 10.34 5.22 -7.64
N ARG A 367 10.10 5.73 -8.85
CA ARG A 367 10.36 5.10 -10.14
C ARG A 367 11.52 5.82 -10.85
N THR A 368 11.96 5.34 -12.02
CA THR A 368 13.01 6.03 -12.78
C THR A 368 12.56 7.41 -13.27
N GLY A 369 11.28 7.57 -13.55
CA GLY A 369 10.64 8.79 -14.02
C GLY A 369 9.17 8.56 -14.37
N VAL A 370 8.52 9.57 -14.94
CA VAL A 370 7.14 9.45 -15.43
C VAL A 370 7.10 8.87 -16.84
N GLN A 371 7.85 9.46 -17.77
CA GLN A 371 7.84 9.08 -19.18
C GLN A 371 8.88 7.99 -19.48
N GLU A 372 8.63 7.16 -20.47
CA GLU A 372 9.65 6.24 -20.98
C GLU A 372 10.83 7.03 -21.58
N ARG A 373 12.07 6.54 -21.36
CA ARG A 373 13.34 7.17 -21.81
C ARG A 373 13.68 8.51 -21.17
N VAL A 374 12.79 9.11 -20.37
CA VAL A 374 13.05 10.34 -19.61
C VAL A 374 13.23 10.00 -18.14
N ASN A 375 14.47 9.66 -17.81
CA ASN A 375 14.88 9.31 -16.46
C ASN A 375 15.10 10.59 -15.62
N LEU A 376 14.49 10.64 -14.43
CA LEU A 376 14.52 11.79 -13.52
C LEU A 376 15.12 11.46 -12.14
N ALA A 377 15.09 10.18 -11.73
CA ALA A 377 15.51 9.76 -10.39
C ALA A 377 16.93 10.26 -10.00
N HIS A 378 17.92 10.15 -10.89
CA HIS A 378 19.30 10.58 -10.65
C HIS A 378 19.43 12.06 -10.23
N ARG A 379 18.52 12.93 -10.68
CA ARG A 379 18.50 14.36 -10.31
C ARG A 379 17.81 14.60 -8.97
N LEU A 380 16.77 13.83 -8.67
CA LEU A 380 15.99 13.97 -7.43
C LEU A 380 16.68 13.34 -6.21
N LEU A 381 17.56 12.35 -6.40
CA LEU A 381 18.18 11.62 -5.29
C LEU A 381 19.04 12.50 -4.35
N PRO A 382 19.93 13.39 -4.87
CA PRO A 382 20.64 14.36 -4.03
C PRO A 382 19.69 15.28 -3.27
N GLU A 383 18.63 15.77 -3.94
CA GLU A 383 17.63 16.64 -3.31
C GLU A 383 16.90 15.91 -2.18
N LEU A 384 16.50 14.65 -2.38
CA LEU A 384 15.81 13.85 -1.37
C LEU A 384 16.67 13.62 -0.12
N ARG A 385 17.96 13.37 -0.29
CA ARG A 385 18.93 13.31 0.81
C ARG A 385 18.96 14.64 1.56
N ASP A 386 19.08 15.76 0.85
CA ASP A 386 19.18 17.10 1.44
C ASP A 386 17.84 17.57 2.07
N TRP A 387 16.72 16.96 1.69
CA TRP A 387 15.41 17.17 2.32
C TRP A 387 15.20 16.31 3.57
N GLY A 388 16.09 15.35 3.81
CA GLY A 388 16.09 14.51 5.02
C GLY A 388 15.47 13.13 4.84
N ALA A 389 15.36 12.62 3.61
CA ALA A 389 15.04 11.20 3.42
C ALA A 389 16.19 10.33 3.96
N ALA A 390 15.85 9.32 4.77
CA ALA A 390 16.82 8.41 5.36
C ALA A 390 17.25 7.28 4.40
N LEU A 391 16.37 6.92 3.47
CA LEU A 391 16.58 5.87 2.48
C LEU A 391 15.63 6.07 1.30
N VAL A 392 16.10 5.76 0.09
CA VAL A 392 15.25 5.73 -1.10
C VAL A 392 15.19 4.33 -1.68
N THR A 393 14.02 3.88 -2.12
CA THR A 393 13.87 2.68 -2.95
C THR A 393 13.52 3.08 -4.38
N LEU A 394 14.31 2.63 -5.35
CA LEU A 394 14.10 2.92 -6.77
C LEU A 394 13.57 1.69 -7.51
N HIS A 395 12.36 1.79 -8.07
CA HIS A 395 11.88 0.82 -9.06
C HIS A 395 12.47 1.15 -10.42
N GLY A 396 13.17 0.20 -11.04
CA GLY A 396 13.88 0.36 -12.32
C GLY A 396 12.98 0.51 -13.55
N ARG A 397 11.76 1.03 -13.42
CA ARG A 397 10.87 1.36 -14.54
C ARG A 397 10.32 2.75 -14.40
N SER A 398 9.98 3.37 -15.53
CA SER A 398 9.15 4.58 -15.55
C SER A 398 7.70 4.25 -15.22
N ARG A 399 6.87 5.27 -14.97
CA ARG A 399 5.41 5.09 -14.83
C ARG A 399 4.81 4.48 -16.10
N GLU A 400 5.10 5.05 -17.27
CA GLU A 400 4.53 4.63 -18.56
C GLU A 400 4.84 3.18 -18.91
N GLN A 401 6.05 2.72 -18.59
CA GLN A 401 6.44 1.33 -18.79
C GLN A 401 5.60 0.34 -17.98
N ARG A 402 4.89 0.79 -16.93
CA ARG A 402 4.13 -0.06 -16.00
C ARG A 402 4.89 -1.35 -15.65
N TYR A 403 4.54 -2.45 -16.32
CA TYR A 403 5.17 -3.77 -16.21
C TYR A 403 5.47 -4.41 -17.58
N THR A 404 5.42 -3.65 -18.68
CA THR A 404 5.59 -4.16 -20.06
C THR A 404 7.06 -4.32 -20.46
N LYS A 405 7.97 -3.61 -19.80
CA LYS A 405 9.43 -3.68 -20.00
C LYS A 405 10.14 -4.37 -18.84
N LEU A 406 11.43 -4.66 -19.00
CA LEU A 406 12.29 -5.10 -17.89
C LEU A 406 12.69 -3.90 -17.02
N ALA A 407 13.04 -4.18 -15.76
CA ALA A 407 13.64 -3.18 -14.89
C ALA A 407 15.09 -2.87 -15.33
N ASP A 408 15.41 -1.59 -15.44
CA ASP A 408 16.72 -1.07 -15.81
C ASP A 408 17.63 -0.99 -14.58
N TRP A 409 18.36 -2.08 -14.35
CA TRP A 409 19.32 -2.20 -13.25
C TRP A 409 20.62 -1.43 -13.49
N GLN A 410 20.98 -1.17 -14.75
CA GLN A 410 22.14 -0.33 -15.08
C GLN A 410 21.87 1.13 -14.69
N TYR A 411 20.65 1.63 -14.90
CA TYR A 411 20.26 2.94 -14.41
C TYR A 411 20.13 2.99 -12.88
N ILE A 412 19.75 1.90 -12.21
CA ILE A 412 19.79 1.81 -10.75
C ILE A 412 21.22 1.97 -10.24
N GLU A 413 22.20 1.29 -10.84
CA GLU A 413 23.63 1.42 -10.51
C GLU A 413 24.10 2.89 -10.60
N GLN A 414 23.75 3.59 -11.68
CA GLN A 414 24.04 5.02 -11.81
C GLN A 414 23.40 5.86 -10.68
N CYS A 415 22.18 5.49 -10.28
CA CYS A 415 21.46 6.16 -9.21
C CYS A 415 22.05 5.91 -7.82
N VAL A 416 22.74 4.77 -7.59
CA VAL A 416 23.43 4.51 -6.32
C VAL A 416 24.48 5.60 -6.08
N THR A 417 25.28 5.93 -7.08
CA THR A 417 26.28 7.00 -7.00
C THR A 417 25.64 8.36 -6.71
N ALA A 418 24.53 8.68 -7.38
CA ALA A 418 23.82 9.95 -7.18
C ALA A 418 23.16 10.06 -5.77
N ALA A 419 22.77 8.94 -5.17
CA ALA A 419 22.16 8.92 -3.85
C ALA A 419 23.19 9.02 -2.70
N SER A 420 24.42 8.58 -2.94
CA SER A 420 25.47 8.49 -1.90
C SER A 420 25.65 9.80 -1.11
N PRO A 421 25.82 9.75 0.23
CA PRO A 421 25.93 8.56 1.09
C PRO A 421 24.58 7.99 1.57
N MET A 422 23.43 8.51 1.12
CA MET A 422 22.11 7.97 1.49
C MET A 422 21.93 6.59 0.86
N PRO A 423 21.49 5.55 1.61
CA PRO A 423 21.31 4.22 1.07
C PRO A 423 20.20 4.19 0.02
N LEU A 424 20.48 3.51 -1.10
CA LEU A 424 19.52 3.25 -2.17
C LEU A 424 19.19 1.76 -2.24
N PHE A 425 17.91 1.42 -2.16
CA PHE A 425 17.40 0.07 -2.40
C PHE A 425 16.97 -0.10 -3.85
N GLY A 426 17.39 -1.19 -4.47
CA GLY A 426 16.97 -1.57 -5.81
C GLY A 426 15.65 -2.34 -5.81
N ASN A 427 14.79 -2.09 -6.79
CA ASN A 427 13.52 -2.80 -6.94
C ASN A 427 13.22 -3.09 -8.41
N GLY A 428 12.84 -4.34 -8.70
CA GLY A 428 12.33 -4.73 -10.01
C GLY A 428 12.82 -6.11 -10.45
N ASP A 429 11.88 -6.96 -10.85
CA ASP A 429 12.16 -8.19 -11.61
C ASP A 429 13.04 -9.25 -10.93
N ILE A 430 13.18 -9.19 -9.61
CA ILE A 430 13.79 -10.27 -8.82
C ILE A 430 12.79 -11.44 -8.72
N LEU A 431 13.14 -12.59 -9.31
CA LEU A 431 12.40 -13.85 -9.19
C LEU A 431 13.30 -15.03 -8.77
N SER A 432 14.61 -14.83 -8.65
CA SER A 432 15.57 -15.87 -8.27
C SER A 432 16.69 -15.32 -7.39
N TYR A 433 17.47 -16.21 -6.75
CA TYR A 433 18.64 -15.78 -5.99
C TYR A 433 19.74 -15.23 -6.91
N GLU A 434 19.84 -15.72 -8.15
CA GLU A 434 20.75 -15.17 -9.15
C GLU A 434 20.35 -13.76 -9.58
N ASP A 435 19.05 -13.47 -9.73
CA ASP A 435 18.57 -12.10 -9.95
C ASP A 435 18.97 -11.20 -8.77
N ALA A 436 18.79 -11.68 -7.54
CA ALA A 436 19.15 -10.93 -6.34
C ALA A 436 20.66 -10.65 -6.28
N ASN A 437 21.50 -11.64 -6.59
CA ASN A 437 22.96 -11.49 -6.62
C ASN A 437 23.40 -10.47 -7.68
N ARG A 438 22.87 -10.58 -8.91
CA ARG A 438 23.13 -9.59 -9.97
C ARG A 438 22.68 -8.19 -9.55
N ALA A 439 21.54 -8.07 -8.89
CA ALA A 439 21.07 -6.80 -8.37
C ALA A 439 22.00 -6.22 -7.30
N MET A 440 22.46 -7.03 -6.34
CA MET A 440 23.39 -6.57 -5.29
C MET A 440 24.74 -6.11 -5.87
N GLN A 441 25.18 -6.65 -7.00
CA GLN A 441 26.40 -6.19 -7.70
C GLN A 441 26.32 -4.74 -8.20
N THR A 442 25.12 -4.16 -8.32
CA THR A 442 24.94 -2.74 -8.70
C THR A 442 25.29 -1.74 -7.58
N GLY A 443 25.72 -2.23 -6.41
CA GLY A 443 26.08 -1.39 -5.27
C GLY A 443 24.88 -0.90 -4.43
N VAL A 444 23.66 -1.37 -4.71
CA VAL A 444 22.50 -1.07 -3.86
C VAL A 444 22.72 -1.54 -2.42
N ALA A 445 22.22 -0.77 -1.46
CA ALA A 445 22.30 -1.12 -0.04
C ALA A 445 21.45 -2.35 0.33
N GLY A 446 20.51 -2.71 -0.53
CA GLY A 446 19.64 -3.89 -0.39
C GLY A 446 18.63 -3.95 -1.53
N ILE A 447 17.86 -5.03 -1.57
CA ILE A 447 16.83 -5.25 -2.58
C ILE A 447 15.44 -5.28 -1.97
N MET A 448 14.50 -4.64 -2.67
CA MET A 448 13.09 -4.76 -2.38
C MET A 448 12.43 -5.74 -3.35
N ILE A 449 11.78 -6.76 -2.81
CA ILE A 449 11.15 -7.86 -3.56
C ILE A 449 9.63 -7.66 -3.59
N ALA A 450 9.06 -7.64 -4.79
CA ALA A 450 7.64 -7.35 -5.02
C ALA A 450 6.89 -8.58 -5.56
N ARG A 451 6.62 -8.61 -6.87
CA ARG A 451 5.89 -9.70 -7.54
C ARG A 451 6.56 -11.07 -7.36
N GLY A 452 7.90 -11.11 -7.25
CA GLY A 452 8.62 -12.35 -6.95
C GLY A 452 8.12 -13.04 -5.69
N ALA A 453 7.87 -12.28 -4.62
CA ALA A 453 7.32 -12.82 -3.37
C ALA A 453 5.88 -13.35 -3.53
N LEU A 454 5.06 -12.73 -4.40
CA LEU A 454 3.70 -13.22 -4.69
C LEU A 454 3.71 -14.55 -5.45
N LEU A 455 4.72 -14.78 -6.29
CA LEU A 455 4.91 -16.04 -7.01
C LEU A 455 5.58 -17.11 -6.15
N LYS A 456 6.55 -16.70 -5.33
CA LYS A 456 7.33 -17.58 -4.46
C LYS A 456 7.61 -16.88 -3.13
N PRO A 457 6.75 -17.02 -2.11
CA PRO A 457 7.04 -16.45 -0.79
C PRO A 457 8.36 -16.97 -0.20
N TRP A 458 8.80 -18.17 -0.57
CA TRP A 458 10.08 -18.75 -0.20
C TRP A 458 11.29 -18.19 -0.96
N LEU A 459 11.09 -17.21 -1.86
CA LEU A 459 12.20 -16.55 -2.57
C LEU A 459 13.21 -15.89 -1.61
N PHE A 460 12.73 -15.42 -0.45
CA PHE A 460 13.62 -14.91 0.59
C PHE A 460 14.56 -16.00 1.12
N THR A 461 14.06 -17.22 1.31
CA THR A 461 14.86 -18.40 1.67
C THR A 461 15.82 -18.79 0.55
N GLU A 462 15.37 -18.81 -0.71
CA GLU A 462 16.24 -19.09 -1.86
C GLU A 462 17.43 -18.11 -1.92
N ILE A 463 17.19 -16.83 -1.65
CA ILE A 463 18.24 -15.80 -1.62
C ILE A 463 19.20 -16.00 -0.44
N LYS A 464 18.69 -16.34 0.74
CA LYS A 464 19.54 -16.58 1.91
C LYS A 464 20.37 -17.86 1.80
N GLU A 465 19.80 -18.91 1.21
CA GLU A 465 20.45 -20.22 1.05
C GLU A 465 21.21 -20.36 -0.28
N GLN A 466 21.12 -19.36 -1.16
CA GLN A 466 21.81 -19.34 -2.46
C GLN A 466 21.50 -20.59 -3.32
N ARG A 467 20.23 -21.01 -3.32
CA ARG A 467 19.77 -22.17 -4.10
C ARG A 467 18.30 -22.04 -4.49
N HIS A 468 17.91 -22.74 -5.55
CA HIS A 468 16.51 -22.92 -5.90
C HIS A 468 15.81 -23.90 -4.96
N TRP A 469 14.56 -23.59 -4.60
CA TRP A 469 13.70 -24.46 -3.82
C TRP A 469 12.64 -25.09 -4.73
N ASP A 470 12.68 -26.41 -4.87
CA ASP A 470 11.64 -27.16 -5.59
C ASP A 470 10.62 -27.78 -4.63
N ILE A 471 9.79 -26.93 -4.02
CA ILE A 471 8.80 -27.42 -3.03
C ILE A 471 7.64 -28.16 -3.69
N SER A 472 7.15 -29.18 -3.01
CA SER A 472 6.02 -30.02 -3.41
C SER A 472 4.68 -29.27 -3.39
N SER A 473 3.64 -29.82 -4.03
CA SER A 473 2.26 -29.29 -3.88
C SER A 473 1.77 -29.31 -2.44
N SER A 474 2.13 -30.34 -1.66
CA SER A 474 1.68 -30.47 -0.27
C SER A 474 2.26 -29.36 0.60
N GLU A 475 3.55 -29.04 0.44
CA GLU A 475 4.18 -27.91 1.12
C GLU A 475 3.55 -26.59 0.68
N ARG A 476 3.28 -26.42 -0.62
CA ARG A 476 2.57 -25.23 -1.13
C ARG A 476 1.16 -25.10 -0.54
N LEU A 477 0.42 -26.20 -0.41
CA LEU A 477 -0.90 -26.18 0.21
C LEU A 477 -0.82 -25.83 1.69
N ALA A 478 0.19 -26.31 2.42
CA ALA A 478 0.43 -25.95 3.81
C ALA A 478 0.66 -24.44 3.96
N ILE A 479 1.40 -23.80 3.04
CA ILE A 479 1.55 -22.33 3.03
C ILE A 479 0.19 -21.63 2.87
N LEU A 480 -0.69 -22.14 1.99
CA LEU A 480 -2.03 -21.59 1.84
C LEU A 480 -2.90 -21.80 3.09
N GLN A 481 -2.75 -22.94 3.78
CA GLN A 481 -3.40 -23.18 5.08
C GLN A 481 -2.92 -22.18 6.14
N ASP A 482 -1.63 -21.85 6.17
CA ASP A 482 -1.13 -20.84 7.10
C ASP A 482 -1.65 -19.45 6.77
N PHE A 483 -1.75 -19.11 5.47
CA PHE A 483 -2.39 -17.87 5.06
C PHE A 483 -3.85 -17.79 5.51
N THR A 484 -4.63 -18.87 5.36
CA THR A 484 -6.02 -18.88 5.82
C THR A 484 -6.13 -18.78 7.34
N ARG A 485 -5.28 -19.48 8.11
CA ARG A 485 -5.19 -19.33 9.57
C ARG A 485 -4.92 -17.87 9.97
N TYR A 486 -3.89 -17.25 9.40
CA TYR A 486 -3.56 -15.86 9.67
C TYR A 486 -4.66 -14.90 9.20
N GLY A 487 -5.37 -15.23 8.13
CA GLY A 487 -6.53 -14.49 7.65
C GLY A 487 -7.70 -14.52 8.63
N LEU A 488 -8.03 -15.69 9.18
CA LEU A 488 -9.07 -15.83 10.19
C LEU A 488 -8.71 -15.11 11.50
N GLU A 489 -7.43 -15.14 11.90
CA GLU A 489 -6.92 -14.32 13.02
C GLU A 489 -7.10 -12.81 12.77
N HIS A 490 -6.88 -12.37 11.54
CA HIS A 490 -6.83 -10.94 11.23
C HIS A 490 -8.19 -10.34 10.85
N TRP A 491 -9.04 -11.07 10.12
CA TRP A 491 -10.34 -10.61 9.61
C TRP A 491 -11.53 -11.24 10.32
N GLY A 492 -11.35 -12.37 10.98
CA GLY A 492 -12.39 -13.04 11.76
C GLY A 492 -12.74 -14.44 11.29
N SER A 493 -13.40 -15.18 12.19
CA SER A 493 -13.92 -16.52 11.93
C SER A 493 -15.44 -16.55 11.69
N ASP A 494 -16.12 -15.41 11.69
CA ASP A 494 -17.50 -15.29 11.24
C ASP A 494 -17.60 -15.34 9.71
N THR A 495 -18.82 -15.38 9.17
CA THR A 495 -19.05 -15.44 7.71
C THR A 495 -18.29 -14.34 6.96
N GLN A 496 -18.29 -13.11 7.49
CA GLN A 496 -17.61 -11.98 6.85
C GLN A 496 -16.09 -12.15 6.88
N GLY A 497 -15.52 -12.58 8.01
CA GLY A 497 -14.08 -12.83 8.14
C GLY A 497 -13.58 -13.97 7.24
N VAL A 498 -14.35 -15.07 7.16
CA VAL A 498 -14.06 -16.20 6.27
C VAL A 498 -14.06 -15.77 4.81
N GLU A 499 -15.11 -15.06 4.36
CA GLU A 499 -15.21 -14.65 2.96
C GLU A 499 -14.21 -13.54 2.60
N LYS A 500 -13.84 -12.69 3.56
CA LYS A 500 -12.74 -11.74 3.38
C LYS A 500 -11.40 -12.46 3.23
N THR A 501 -11.14 -13.47 4.05
CA THR A 501 -9.96 -14.34 3.93
C THR A 501 -9.93 -15.01 2.56
N ARG A 502 -11.06 -15.58 2.13
CA ARG A 502 -11.21 -16.20 0.81
C ARG A 502 -10.90 -15.22 -0.32
N ARG A 503 -11.46 -14.01 -0.28
CA ARG A 503 -11.24 -12.98 -1.29
C ARG A 503 -9.75 -12.69 -1.46
N PHE A 504 -9.02 -12.45 -0.37
CA PHE A 504 -7.59 -12.15 -0.44
C PHE A 504 -6.73 -13.37 -0.81
N LEU A 505 -7.11 -14.58 -0.40
CA LEU A 505 -6.50 -15.82 -0.87
C LEU A 505 -6.63 -15.95 -2.39
N LEU A 506 -7.82 -15.70 -2.94
CA LEU A 506 -8.06 -15.79 -4.38
C LEU A 506 -7.29 -14.71 -5.17
N GLU A 507 -7.18 -13.48 -4.64
CA GLU A 507 -6.32 -12.46 -5.23
C GLU A 507 -4.85 -12.91 -5.24
N TRP A 508 -4.37 -13.57 -4.19
CA TRP A 508 -3.00 -14.06 -4.16
C TRP A 508 -2.78 -15.28 -5.08
N LEU A 509 -3.69 -16.26 -5.10
CA LEU A 509 -3.66 -17.41 -6.02
C LEU A 509 -3.56 -16.98 -7.49
N SER A 510 -4.17 -15.85 -7.83
CA SER A 510 -4.09 -15.27 -9.18
C SER A 510 -2.68 -14.81 -9.60
N PHE A 511 -1.75 -14.68 -8.66
CA PHE A 511 -0.32 -14.51 -8.91
C PHE A 511 0.45 -15.82 -8.76
N LEU A 512 0.15 -16.60 -7.71
CA LEU A 512 0.85 -17.84 -7.38
C LEU A 512 0.79 -18.86 -8.52
N CYS A 513 -0.30 -18.89 -9.29
CA CYS A 513 -0.45 -19.81 -10.43
C CYS A 513 0.59 -19.64 -11.54
N ARG A 514 1.38 -18.55 -11.50
CA ARG A 514 2.46 -18.30 -12.45
C ARG A 514 3.77 -18.98 -12.06
N TYR A 515 3.88 -19.52 -10.85
CA TYR A 515 5.02 -20.33 -10.44
C TYR A 515 5.04 -21.64 -11.23
N VAL A 516 6.22 -22.01 -11.71
CA VAL A 516 6.48 -23.32 -12.31
C VAL A 516 7.46 -24.06 -11.39
N PRO A 517 7.15 -25.29 -10.96
CA PRO A 517 8.10 -26.12 -10.21
C PRO A 517 9.45 -26.22 -10.90
N VAL A 518 10.52 -26.15 -10.11
CA VAL A 518 11.90 -26.12 -10.62
C VAL A 518 12.21 -27.38 -11.42
N GLY A 519 11.78 -28.56 -10.95
CA GLY A 519 11.94 -29.82 -11.68
C GLY A 519 11.16 -29.93 -12.99
N LEU A 520 10.31 -28.95 -13.33
CA LEU A 520 9.60 -28.88 -14.61
C LEU A 520 10.16 -27.80 -15.55
N LEU A 521 11.09 -26.96 -15.09
CA LEU A 521 11.68 -25.91 -15.90
C LEU A 521 12.80 -26.49 -16.79
N GLU A 522 12.71 -26.25 -18.10
CA GLU A 522 13.80 -26.59 -19.04
C GLU A 522 15.05 -25.74 -18.75
N ARG A 523 14.86 -24.49 -18.33
CA ARG A 523 15.93 -23.52 -18.09
C ARG A 523 15.70 -22.78 -16.78
N LEU A 524 16.75 -22.72 -15.98
CA LEU A 524 16.77 -21.95 -14.74
C LEU A 524 17.60 -20.67 -14.92
N PRO A 525 17.21 -19.55 -14.27
CA PRO A 525 15.97 -19.36 -13.50
C PRO A 525 14.76 -18.98 -14.38
N GLN A 526 13.54 -19.21 -13.87
CA GLN A 526 12.31 -18.67 -14.46
C GLN A 526 12.38 -17.14 -14.52
N ARG A 527 12.01 -16.54 -15.67
CA ARG A 527 11.96 -15.07 -15.79
C ARG A 527 10.60 -14.51 -15.36
N ILE A 528 10.57 -13.33 -14.75
CA ILE A 528 9.33 -12.76 -14.20
C ILE A 528 8.24 -12.43 -15.22
N ASN A 529 8.63 -12.15 -16.47
CA ASN A 529 7.72 -11.87 -17.58
C ASN A 529 7.43 -13.11 -18.43
N GLU A 530 8.08 -14.23 -18.13
CA GLU A 530 7.82 -15.49 -18.78
C GLU A 530 6.39 -15.93 -18.50
N ARG A 531 5.74 -16.41 -19.56
CA ARG A 531 4.42 -17.00 -19.51
C ARG A 531 4.62 -18.48 -19.80
N PRO A 532 4.61 -19.34 -18.77
CA PRO A 532 4.81 -20.75 -19.03
C PRO A 532 3.70 -21.25 -19.96
N PRO A 533 4.03 -22.13 -20.92
CA PRO A 533 3.00 -22.82 -21.69
C PRO A 533 2.13 -23.66 -20.76
N TYR A 534 0.99 -24.12 -21.26
CA TYR A 534 0.17 -25.06 -20.48
C TYR A 534 0.99 -26.31 -20.17
N TYR A 535 1.09 -26.65 -18.90
CA TYR A 535 1.80 -27.83 -18.43
C TYR A 535 0.93 -28.60 -17.44
N LEU A 536 1.16 -29.91 -17.37
CA LEU A 536 0.67 -30.75 -16.30
C LEU A 536 1.69 -30.72 -15.17
N GLY A 537 1.25 -30.37 -13.97
CA GLY A 537 2.09 -30.46 -12.79
C GLY A 537 2.41 -31.92 -12.44
N ARG A 538 3.33 -32.14 -11.51
CA ARG A 538 3.79 -33.49 -11.12
C ARG A 538 2.66 -34.33 -10.50
N ASN A 539 1.60 -33.68 -10.03
CA ASN A 539 0.37 -34.31 -9.57
C ASN A 539 -0.83 -33.37 -9.77
N TYR A 540 -2.04 -33.88 -9.49
CA TYR A 540 -3.30 -33.15 -9.67
C TYR A 540 -3.32 -31.78 -8.97
N LEU A 541 -2.83 -31.71 -7.73
CA LEU A 541 -2.84 -30.47 -6.95
C LEU A 541 -1.90 -29.42 -7.55
N GLU A 542 -0.75 -29.83 -8.10
CA GLU A 542 0.12 -28.92 -8.84
C GLU A 542 -0.54 -28.37 -10.09
N THR A 543 -1.18 -29.24 -10.88
CA THR A 543 -1.94 -28.85 -12.07
C THR A 543 -3.06 -27.87 -11.71
N LEU A 544 -3.76 -28.12 -10.60
CA LEU A 544 -4.82 -27.23 -10.10
C LEU A 544 -4.26 -25.86 -9.70
N MET A 545 -3.12 -25.83 -8.98
CA MET A 545 -2.45 -24.59 -8.59
C MET A 545 -1.88 -23.80 -9.78
N ALA A 546 -1.47 -24.48 -10.86
CA ALA A 546 -0.97 -23.85 -12.07
C ALA A 546 -2.09 -23.27 -12.97
N SER A 547 -3.35 -23.61 -12.71
CA SER A 547 -4.46 -23.14 -13.54
C SER A 547 -4.62 -21.62 -13.51
N GLN A 548 -4.96 -21.05 -14.67
CA GLN A 548 -5.29 -19.62 -14.80
C GLN A 548 -6.79 -19.32 -14.66
N LYS A 549 -7.61 -20.34 -14.41
CA LYS A 549 -9.08 -20.23 -14.30
C LYS A 549 -9.48 -19.93 -12.86
N ALA A 550 -10.36 -18.94 -12.69
CA ALA A 550 -10.87 -18.56 -11.37
C ALA A 550 -11.63 -19.70 -10.66
N ALA A 551 -12.31 -20.56 -11.41
CA ALA A 551 -13.01 -21.73 -10.87
C ALA A 551 -12.07 -22.69 -10.13
N ASP A 552 -10.85 -22.89 -10.63
CA ASP A 552 -9.87 -23.78 -10.00
C ASP A 552 -9.31 -23.16 -8.71
N TRP A 553 -9.12 -21.85 -8.67
CA TRP A 553 -8.74 -21.14 -7.45
C TRP A 553 -9.85 -21.17 -6.39
N ILE A 554 -11.12 -21.06 -6.82
CA ILE A 554 -12.27 -21.24 -5.94
C ILE A 554 -12.23 -22.63 -5.31
N ARG A 555 -12.01 -23.68 -6.12
CA ARG A 555 -11.89 -25.05 -5.62
C ARG A 555 -10.77 -25.22 -4.58
N ILE A 556 -9.60 -24.61 -4.80
CA ILE A 556 -8.52 -24.58 -3.79
C ILE A 556 -8.98 -23.88 -2.52
N SER A 557 -9.69 -22.75 -2.64
CA SER A 557 -10.20 -22.03 -1.47
C SER A 557 -11.25 -22.84 -0.71
N GLU A 558 -12.05 -23.67 -1.39
CA GLU A 558 -13.05 -24.54 -0.77
C GLU A 558 -12.41 -25.66 0.05
N MET A 559 -11.26 -26.19 -0.40
CA MET A 559 -10.47 -27.14 0.39
C MET A 559 -10.01 -26.56 1.73
N LEU A 560 -9.84 -25.23 1.82
CA LEU A 560 -9.24 -24.54 2.97
C LEU A 560 -10.25 -23.83 3.87
N LEU A 561 -11.35 -23.35 3.30
CA LEU A 561 -12.34 -22.50 3.97
C LEU A 561 -13.77 -23.04 3.82
N GLY A 562 -13.94 -24.27 3.33
CA GLY A 562 -15.25 -24.87 3.06
C GLY A 562 -15.95 -24.26 1.82
N PRO A 563 -17.15 -24.75 1.49
CA PRO A 563 -17.85 -24.43 0.24
C PRO A 563 -18.16 -22.93 0.13
N VAL A 564 -18.16 -22.41 -1.11
CA VAL A 564 -18.61 -21.04 -1.38
C VAL A 564 -20.14 -20.94 -1.40
N PRO A 565 -20.72 -19.74 -1.20
CA PRO A 565 -22.14 -19.51 -1.45
C PRO A 565 -22.54 -19.83 -2.91
N PRO A 566 -23.77 -20.28 -3.20
CA PRO A 566 -24.18 -20.74 -4.54
C PRO A 566 -23.94 -19.75 -5.69
N ASN A 567 -24.01 -18.44 -5.41
CA ASN A 567 -23.85 -17.37 -6.40
C ASN A 567 -22.48 -16.67 -6.30
N PHE A 568 -21.48 -17.33 -5.70
CA PHE A 568 -20.15 -16.75 -5.53
C PHE A 568 -19.43 -16.65 -6.87
N VAL A 569 -19.01 -15.44 -7.23
CA VAL A 569 -18.21 -15.18 -8.42
C VAL A 569 -16.96 -14.39 -8.04
N PHE A 570 -15.81 -14.82 -8.55
CA PHE A 570 -14.55 -14.14 -8.35
C PHE A 570 -13.95 -13.67 -9.67
N LEU A 571 -13.66 -12.37 -9.72
CA LEU A 571 -12.85 -11.75 -10.77
C LEU A 571 -11.61 -11.09 -10.12
N PRO A 572 -10.38 -11.46 -10.53
CA PRO A 572 -9.17 -10.85 -10.01
C PRO A 572 -9.12 -9.36 -10.30
N LYS A 573 -8.69 -8.58 -9.30
CA LYS A 573 -8.60 -7.12 -9.41
C LYS A 573 -7.66 -6.67 -10.53
N HIS A 574 -6.56 -7.40 -10.75
CA HIS A 574 -5.58 -7.05 -11.77
C HIS A 574 -6.06 -7.36 -13.20
N LYS A 575 -6.96 -8.35 -13.38
CA LYS A 575 -7.61 -8.61 -14.67
C LYS A 575 -8.76 -7.62 -14.94
N ALA A 576 -9.47 -7.21 -13.89
CA ALA A 576 -10.55 -6.22 -14.00
C ALA A 576 -10.10 -4.83 -14.49
N ASN A 577 -8.83 -4.48 -14.29
CA ASN A 577 -8.25 -3.20 -14.72
C ASN A 577 -7.33 -3.31 -15.95
N ALA A 578 -7.20 -4.50 -16.54
CA ALA A 578 -6.41 -4.72 -17.76
C ALA A 578 -7.21 -4.46 -19.04
N TYR A 579 -8.54 -4.30 -18.93
CA TYR A 579 -9.41 -3.85 -20.01
C TYR A 579 -9.53 -2.32 -19.96
N LYS A 580 -8.68 -1.63 -20.73
CA LYS A 580 -8.94 -0.31 -21.31
C LYS A 580 -7.89 0.03 -22.35
#